data_AF-A0A5J4FAH1-F1
#
_entry.id   AF-A0A5J4FAH1-F1
#
_cell.length_a   1.000
_cell.length_b   1.000
_cell.length_c   1.000
_cell.angle_alpha   90.00
_cell.angle_beta   90.00
_cell.angle_gamma   90.00
#
_symmetry.space_group_name_H-M   'P 1'
#
loop_
_entity.id
_entity.type
_entity.pdbx_description
1 polymer ?
#
loop_
_entity_poly.entity_id
_entity_poly.type
_entity_poly.pdbx_seq_one_letter_code
_entity_poly.pdbx_strand_id
1 'polypeptide(L)' 'MVKPRPAEPTLKFIDDYCENYRDLFPEVRTFEYFKYLHLGLISEIKRKTLPAIAKVVVLEDAEGLDHFLTETP' A
#
# COMPACT_ATOMS: atom_id res chain seq x y z
N MET A 1 19.06 3.57 9.86
CA MET A 1 18.29 4.38 8.89
C MET A 1 18.80 4.01 7.51
N VAL A 2 17.98 3.33 6.71
CA VAL A 2 18.32 2.96 5.32
C VAL A 2 18.34 4.26 4.50
N LYS A 3 19.35 4.42 3.64
CA LYS A 3 19.41 5.60 2.75
C LYS A 3 18.25 5.54 1.74
N PRO A 4 17.50 6.64 1.52
CA PRO A 4 16.49 6.70 0.49
C PRO A 4 17.10 6.39 -0.88
N ARG A 5 16.42 5.55 -1.68
CA ARG A 5 16.84 5.24 -3.05
C ARG A 5 16.86 6.52 -3.88
N PRO A 6 17.89 6.75 -4.72
CA PRO A 6 17.89 7.88 -5.66
C PRO A 6 16.65 7.84 -6.54
N ALA A 7 16.01 8.99 -6.73
CA ALA A 7 14.77 9.10 -7.50
C ALA A 7 15.04 8.76 -8.98
N GLU A 8 14.53 7.63 -9.44
CA GLU A 8 14.47 7.27 -10.85
C GLU A 8 13.24 7.94 -11.48
N PRO A 9 13.32 8.40 -12.74
CA PRO A 9 12.18 8.99 -13.43
C PRO A 9 11.08 7.95 -13.52
N THR A 10 10.07 8.13 -12.67
CA THR A 10 8.96 7.20 -12.55
C THR A 10 7.90 7.65 -13.56
N LEU A 11 6.96 6.77 -13.93
CA LEU A 11 5.79 7.21 -14.68
C LEU A 11 5.10 8.31 -13.86
N LYS A 12 4.86 9.49 -14.46
CA LYS A 12 4.26 10.65 -13.79
C LYS A 12 3.02 10.30 -12.96
N PHE A 13 2.22 9.34 -13.45
CA PHE A 13 1.07 8.78 -12.75
C PHE A 13 1.39 8.24 -11.34
N ILE A 14 2.52 7.55 -11.17
CA ILE A 14 2.95 7.00 -9.87
C ILE A 14 3.39 8.13 -8.94
N ASP A 15 4.11 9.12 -9.46
CA ASP A 15 4.53 10.28 -8.67
C ASP A 15 3.31 11.09 -8.20
N ASP A 16 2.34 11.34 -9.10
CA ASP A 16 1.08 12.02 -8.78
C ASP A 16 0.27 11.26 -7.73
N TYR A 17 0.22 9.92 -7.81
CA TYR A 17 -0.41 9.08 -6.78
C TYR A 17 0.29 9.24 -5.43
N CYS A 18 1.62 9.12 -5.39
CA CYS A 18 2.39 9.20 -4.15
C CYS A 18 2.33 10.59 -3.50
N GLU A 19 2.30 11.66 -4.28
CA GLU A 19 2.26 13.03 -3.74
C GLU A 19 1.00 13.26 -2.88
N ASN A 20 -0.14 12.69 -3.27
CA ASN A 20 -1.41 12.81 -2.51
C ASN A 20 -1.36 12.17 -1.11
N TYR A 21 -0.43 11.26 -0.86
CA TYR A 21 -0.30 10.54 0.41
C TYR A 21 0.98 10.88 1.16
N ARG A 22 1.76 11.85 0.68
CA ARG A 22 3.06 12.24 1.22
C ARG A 22 2.98 12.72 2.67
N ASP A 23 1.87 13.36 3.03
CA ASP A 23 1.60 13.85 4.39
C ASP A 23 1.32 12.71 5.38
N LEU A 24 0.85 11.55 4.90
CA LEU A 24 0.62 10.35 5.71
C LEU A 24 1.88 9.49 5.77
N PHE A 25 2.53 9.28 4.62
CA PHE A 25 3.70 8.44 4.50
C PHE A 25 4.79 9.19 3.72
N PRO A 26 5.89 9.62 4.37
CA PRO A 26 6.99 10.33 3.71
C PRO A 26 7.59 9.57 2.52
N GLU A 27 7.50 8.23 2.55
CA GLU A 27 7.95 7.33 1.51
C GLU A 27 6.83 6.36 1.08
N VAL A 28 5.69 6.85 0.56
CA VAL A 28 4.56 6.01 0.08
C VAL A 28 4.98 4.78 -0.73
N ARG A 29 6.04 4.91 -1.54
CA ARG A 29 6.58 3.82 -2.39
C ARG A 29 7.17 2.64 -1.61
N THR A 30 7.59 2.83 -0.37
CA THR A 30 8.15 1.75 0.47
C THR A 30 7.05 0.98 1.21
N PHE A 31 5.82 1.47 1.21
CA PHE A 31 4.67 0.83 1.85
C PHE A 31 3.86 0.00 0.85
N GLU A 32 4.33 -1.21 0.54
CA GLU A 32 3.62 -2.09 -0.40
C GLU A 32 2.21 -2.47 0.08
N TYR A 33 2.03 -2.67 1.39
CA TYR A 33 0.73 -3.00 1.99
C TYR A 33 -0.31 -1.90 1.84
N PHE A 34 0.12 -0.63 1.75
CA PHE A 34 -0.79 0.49 1.45
C PHE A 34 -1.40 0.37 0.05
N LYS A 35 -0.60 -0.03 -0.93
CA LYS A 35 -1.06 -0.31 -2.31
C LYS A 35 -2.00 -1.52 -2.34
N TYR A 36 -1.63 -2.60 -1.65
CA TYR A 36 -2.47 -3.80 -1.58
C TYR A 36 -3.82 -3.54 -0.91
N LEU A 37 -3.84 -2.73 0.15
CA LEU A 37 -5.08 -2.32 0.79
C LEU A 37 -5.96 -1.53 -0.19
N HIS A 38 -5.42 -0.52 -0.88
CA HIS A 38 -6.15 0.25 -1.88
C HIS A 38 -6.72 -0.61 -3.00
N LEU A 39 -5.90 -1.51 -3.57
CA LEU A 39 -6.32 -2.43 -4.61
C LEU A 39 -7.44 -3.37 -4.11
N GLY A 40 -7.32 -3.83 -2.87
CA GLY A 40 -8.34 -4.60 -2.17
C GLY A 40 -9.66 -3.84 -2.02
N LEU A 41 -9.60 -2.55 -1.68
CA LEU A 41 -10.76 -1.69 -1.48
C LEU A 41 -11.50 -1.39 -2.78
N ILE A 42 -10.80 -1.21 -3.90
CA ILE A 42 -11.43 -0.96 -5.22
C ILE A 42 -11.88 -2.24 -5.93
N SER A 43 -11.41 -3.42 -5.53
CA SER A 43 -11.77 -4.70 -6.17
C SER A 43 -13.27 -5.02 -6.08
N GLU A 44 -13.83 -5.80 -7.00
CA GLU A 44 -15.27 -6.15 -6.98
C GLU A 44 -15.58 -7.34 -6.04
N ILE A 45 -15.12 -7.28 -4.79
CA ILE A 45 -15.46 -8.30 -3.77
C ILE A 45 -16.63 -7.89 -2.90
N LYS A 46 -17.52 -8.86 -2.62
CA LYS A 46 -18.73 -8.67 -1.82
C LYS A 46 -18.46 -8.23 -0.38
N ARG A 47 -17.37 -8.72 0.24
CA ARG A 47 -16.98 -8.39 1.62
C ARG A 47 -15.53 -7.93 1.66
N LYS A 48 -15.29 -6.80 2.31
CA LYS A 48 -14.00 -6.10 2.39
C LYS A 48 -13.26 -6.40 3.69
N THR A 49 -13.17 -7.67 4.05
CA THR A 49 -12.37 -8.09 5.21
C THR A 49 -10.89 -8.19 4.80
N LEU A 50 -9.95 -7.98 5.73
CA LEU A 50 -8.50 -8.09 5.42
C LEU A 50 -8.14 -9.45 4.81
N PRO A 51 -8.66 -10.60 5.29
CA PRO A 51 -8.42 -11.88 4.64
C PRO A 51 -9.02 -12.00 3.23
N ALA A 52 -10.14 -11.32 2.95
CA ALA A 52 -10.73 -11.32 1.62
C ALA A 52 -9.91 -10.46 0.65
N ILE A 53 -9.41 -9.32 1.14
CA ILE A 53 -8.51 -8.44 0.39
C ILE A 53 -7.20 -9.17 0.08
N ALA A 54 -6.55 -9.76 1.09
CA ALA A 54 -5.31 -10.54 0.94
C ALA A 54 -5.42 -11.60 -0.16
N LYS A 55 -6.53 -12.35 -0.20
CA LYS A 55 -6.79 -13.35 -1.25
C LYS A 55 -6.85 -12.77 -2.65
N VAL A 56 -7.47 -11.60 -2.83
CA VAL A 56 -7.61 -10.97 -4.15
C VAL A 56 -6.32 -10.31 -4.63
N VAL A 57 -5.53 -9.77 -3.70
CA VAL A 57 -4.23 -9.17 -4.01
C VAL A 57 -3.09 -10.18 -4.01
N VAL A 58 -3.40 -11.47 -3.84
CA VAL A 58 -2.46 -12.61 -3.88
C VAL A 58 -1.37 -12.52 -2.81
N LEU A 59 -1.75 -12.09 -1.60
CA LEU A 59 -0.91 -12.19 -0.41
C LEU A 59 -1.09 -13.57 0.25
N GLU A 60 -0.03 -14.06 0.90
CA GLU A 60 -0.05 -15.35 1.62
C GLU A 60 -1.06 -15.32 2.78
N ASP A 61 -1.09 -14.20 3.52
CA ASP A 61 -2.00 -13.96 4.63
C ASP A 61 -2.41 -12.49 4.73
N ALA A 62 -3.17 -12.17 5.79
CA ALA A 62 -3.62 -10.83 6.10
C ALA A 62 -2.79 -10.14 7.20
N GLU A 63 -1.75 -10.78 7.74
CA GLU A 63 -0.99 -10.26 8.88
C GLU A 63 -0.32 -8.94 8.51
N GLY A 64 0.28 -8.86 7.32
CA GLY A 64 0.89 -7.62 6.86
C GLY A 64 -0.11 -6.48 6.64
N LEU A 65 -1.38 -6.77 6.32
CA LEU A 65 -2.43 -5.76 6.24
C LEU A 65 -2.92 -5.33 7.63
N ASP A 66 -2.96 -6.26 8.58
CA ASP A 66 -3.35 -6.00 9.97
C ASP A 66 -2.29 -5.17 10.70
N HIS A 67 -1.02 -5.57 10.61
CA HIS A 67 0.13 -4.79 11.06
C HIS A 67 0.13 -3.39 10.45
N PHE A 68 -0.17 -3.29 9.15
CA PHE A 68 -0.25 -1.99 8.49
C PHE A 68 -1.33 -1.07 9.09
N LEU A 69 -2.45 -1.60 9.57
CA LEU A 69 -3.52 -0.78 10.15
C LEU A 69 -3.33 -0.48 11.64
N THR A 70 -2.55 -1.30 12.34
CA THR A 70 -2.42 -1.25 13.80
C THR A 70 -1.11 -0.63 14.28
N GLU A 71 -0.03 -0.81 13.53
CA GLU A 71 1.33 -0.45 13.96
C GLU A 71 2.00 0.62 13.08
N THR A 72 1.43 0.95 11.92
CA THR A 72 1.98 2.03 11.09
C THR A 72 1.74 3.38 11.79
N PRO A 73 2.77 4.24 11.91
CA PRO A 73 2.68 5.53 12.61
C PRO A 73 1.68 6.50 11.99
#